data_AF-A0AA84ZBP0-F1
#
_entry.id   AF-A0AA84ZBP0-F1
#
_cell.length_a   1.000
_cell.length_b   1.000
_cell.length_c   1.000
_cell.angle_alpha   90.00
_cell.angle_beta   90.00
_cell.angle_gamma   90.00
#
_symmetry.space_group_name_H-M   'P 1'
#
loop_
_entity.id
_entity.type
_entity.pdbx_description
1 polymer ?
#
loop_
_entity_poly.entity_id
_entity_poly.type
_entity_poly.pdbx_seq_one_letter_code
_entity_poly.pdbx_strand_id
1 'polypeptide(L)'
;MIQDTLSIICISFFTAFLGEGLTWLFVYRTEKYQKLKAEVDKQSKRLEKQRDVTESAIDRTAKKRLEKQEERFKNINRELSMVKMKSMFAVGLIFTSLFNVFSSMFDGRVVAKLPFVPFSWIQGLSHRNLPGNDFTDASFVFVYILCTMSIRQNVQKILGFAPSRSFNKQSTGFAQS
;
A
#
# COMPACT_ATOMS: atom_id res chain seq x y z
N MET A 1 22.02 -6.06 -20.70
CA MET A 1 20.78 -6.85 -20.50
C MET A 1 20.82 -7.64 -19.20
N ILE A 2 21.42 -8.85 -19.11
CA ILE A 2 21.35 -9.68 -17.88
C ILE A 2 21.91 -8.97 -16.64
N GLN A 3 23.06 -8.31 -16.77
CA GLN A 3 23.66 -7.54 -15.68
C GLN A 3 22.74 -6.40 -15.21
N ASP A 4 22.09 -5.71 -16.14
CA ASP A 4 21.13 -4.63 -15.83
C ASP A 4 19.90 -5.22 -15.13
N THR A 5 19.35 -6.33 -15.64
CA THR A 5 18.22 -7.02 -15.03
C THR A 5 18.53 -7.44 -13.59
N LEU A 6 19.70 -8.05 -13.37
CA LEU A 6 20.12 -8.49 -12.03
C LEU A 6 20.29 -7.29 -11.08
N SER A 7 20.92 -6.21 -11.57
CA SER A 7 21.08 -4.97 -10.80
C SER A 7 19.72 -4.38 -10.41
N ILE A 8 18.74 -4.40 -11.32
CA ILE A 8 17.38 -3.93 -11.05
C ILE A 8 16.69 -4.78 -9.99
N ILE A 9 16.82 -6.11 -10.08
CA ILE A 9 16.25 -7.01 -9.07
C ILE A 9 16.86 -6.74 -7.69
N CYS A 10 18.18 -6.56 -7.61
CA CYS A 10 18.86 -6.19 -6.37
C CYS A 10 18.38 -4.83 -5.82
N ILE A 11 18.24 -3.82 -6.69
CA ILE A 11 17.69 -2.51 -6.32
C ILE A 11 16.25 -2.65 -5.82
N SER A 12 15.39 -3.39 -6.51
CA SER A 12 13.99 -3.62 -6.10
C SER A 12 13.89 -4.34 -4.77
N PHE A 13 14.77 -5.30 -4.51
CA PHE A 13 14.83 -5.96 -3.20
C PHE A 13 15.22 -4.95 -2.13
N PHE A 14 16.33 -4.23 -2.33
CA PHE A 14 16.78 -3.21 -1.39
C PHE A 14 15.72 -2.12 -1.13
N THR A 15 15.07 -1.59 -2.17
CA THR A 15 14.03 -0.56 -2.02
C THR A 15 12.75 -1.09 -1.39
N ALA A 16 12.44 -2.37 -1.54
CA ALA A 16 11.32 -3.00 -0.82
C ALA A 16 11.59 -3.04 0.70
N PHE A 17 12.78 -3.50 1.11
CA PHE A 17 13.17 -3.52 2.52
C PHE A 17 13.33 -2.11 3.10
N LEU A 18 13.96 -1.19 2.36
CA LEU A 18 14.03 0.21 2.74
C LEU A 18 12.63 0.80 2.91
N GLY A 19 11.68 0.40 2.06
CA GLY A 19 10.29 0.88 2.13
C GLY A 19 9.57 0.45 3.38
N GLU A 20 9.71 -0.82 3.75
CA GLU A 20 9.19 -1.31 5.02
C GLU A 20 9.92 -0.70 6.21
N GLY A 21 11.24 -0.51 6.13
CA GLY A 21 12.03 0.15 7.16
C GLY A 21 11.60 1.61 7.40
N LEU A 22 11.45 2.41 6.34
CA LEU A 22 10.96 3.78 6.41
C LEU A 22 9.51 3.85 6.88
N THR A 23 8.67 2.92 6.43
CA THR A 23 7.28 2.80 6.90
C THR A 23 7.25 2.51 8.39
N TRP A 24 8.09 1.60 8.87
CA TRP A 24 8.21 1.30 10.28
C TRP A 24 8.71 2.50 11.08
N LEU A 25 9.72 3.19 10.57
CA LEU A 25 10.33 4.34 11.22
C LEU A 25 9.37 5.54 11.33
N PHE A 26 8.66 5.88 10.26
CA PHE A 26 7.80 7.08 10.22
C PHE A 26 6.34 6.83 10.61
N VAL A 27 5.86 5.58 10.50
CA VAL A 27 4.48 5.22 10.86
C VAL A 27 4.46 4.46 12.17
N TYR A 28 5.02 3.25 12.20
CA TYR A 28 4.83 2.33 13.32
C TYR A 28 5.51 2.77 14.61
N ARG A 29 6.64 3.51 14.51
CA ARG A 29 7.34 4.07 15.68
C ARG A 29 6.60 5.24 16.34
N THR A 30 5.72 5.93 15.63
CA THR A 30 5.06 7.13 16.14
C THR A 30 4.07 6.77 17.27
N GLU A 31 4.28 7.31 18.46
CA GLU A 31 3.39 7.05 19.62
C GLU A 31 1.92 7.35 19.30
N LYS A 32 1.67 8.43 18.55
CA LYS A 32 0.32 8.80 18.11
C LYS A 32 -0.33 7.67 17.32
N TYR A 33 0.40 7.06 16.39
CA TYR A 33 -0.10 5.93 15.60
C TYR A 33 -0.39 4.71 16.48
N GLN A 34 0.51 4.38 17.42
CA GLN A 34 0.31 3.24 18.32
C GLN A 34 -0.90 3.41 19.23
N LYS A 35 -1.07 4.60 19.83
CA LYS A 35 -2.20 4.95 20.71
C LYS A 35 -3.53 4.87 19.94
N LEU A 36 -3.61 5.52 18.77
CA LEU A 36 -4.82 5.48 17.94
C LEU A 36 -5.12 4.07 17.42
N LYS A 37 -4.11 3.30 17.02
CA LYS A 37 -4.30 1.92 16.56
C LYS A 37 -4.87 1.03 17.67
N ALA A 38 -4.32 1.12 18.89
CA ALA A 38 -4.84 0.38 20.03
C ALA A 38 -6.27 0.79 20.39
N GLU A 39 -6.61 2.08 20.28
CA GLU A 39 -7.96 2.57 20.51
C GLU A 39 -8.95 2.06 19.43
N VAL A 40 -8.57 2.10 18.16
CA VAL A 40 -9.37 1.55 17.06
C VAL A 40 -9.58 0.05 17.24
N ASP A 41 -8.54 -0.73 17.56
CA ASP A 41 -8.67 -2.18 17.77
C ASP A 41 -9.60 -2.51 18.95
N LYS A 42 -9.51 -1.74 20.04
CA LYS A 42 -10.37 -1.91 21.23
C LYS A 42 -11.81 -1.52 20.96
N GLN A 43 -12.03 -0.38 20.27
CA GLN A 43 -13.38 0.08 19.94
C GLN A 43 -14.03 -0.81 18.88
N SER A 44 -13.29 -1.26 17.86
CA SER A 44 -13.78 -2.17 16.82
C SER A 44 -14.33 -3.46 17.43
N LYS A 45 -13.59 -4.10 18.34
CA LYS A 45 -14.04 -5.33 19.03
C LYS A 45 -15.27 -5.11 19.91
N ARG A 46 -15.40 -3.92 20.52
CA ARG A 46 -16.59 -3.57 21.34
C ARG A 46 -17.81 -3.33 20.47
N LEU A 47 -17.61 -2.69 19.32
CA LEU A 47 -18.68 -2.33 18.40
C LEU A 47 -19.22 -3.56 17.68
N GLU A 48 -18.36 -4.51 17.28
CA GLU A 48 -18.79 -5.83 16.76
C GLU A 48 -19.68 -6.57 17.76
N LYS A 49 -19.25 -6.71 19.03
CA LYS A 49 -20.04 -7.37 20.07
C LYS A 49 -21.39 -6.68 20.34
N GLN A 50 -21.43 -5.35 20.31
CA GLN A 50 -22.67 -4.61 20.52
C GLN A 50 -23.61 -4.69 19.31
N ARG A 51 -23.06 -4.81 18.10
CA ARG A 51 -23.85 -4.97 16.88
C ARG A 51 -24.61 -6.31 16.87
N ASP A 52 -23.93 -7.40 17.20
CA ASP A 52 -24.54 -8.74 17.27
C ASP A 52 -25.68 -8.80 18.32
N VAL A 53 -25.50 -8.08 19.45
CA VAL A 53 -26.53 -7.99 20.50
C VAL A 53 -27.69 -7.06 20.10
N THR A 54 -27.41 -5.96 19.40
CA THR A 54 -28.43 -4.96 19.01
C THR A 54 -29.26 -5.40 17.81
N GLU A 55 -28.72 -6.20 16.87
CA GLU A 55 -29.51 -6.83 15.79
C GLU A 55 -30.62 -7.73 16.34
N SER A 56 -30.45 -8.24 17.56
CA SER A 56 -31.44 -9.08 18.25
C SER A 56 -32.51 -8.29 19.04
N ALA A 57 -32.36 -6.96 19.17
CA ALA A 57 -33.21 -6.12 20.03
C ALA A 57 -33.88 -4.96 19.25
N ILE A 58 -35.22 -4.87 19.29
CA ILE A 58 -36.04 -3.83 18.62
C ILE A 58 -36.00 -2.48 19.38
N ASP A 59 -35.00 -2.23 20.24
CA ASP A 59 -34.96 -1.02 21.06
C ASP A 59 -34.36 0.16 20.27
N ARG A 60 -35.22 1.10 19.88
CA ARG A 60 -34.88 2.37 19.20
C ARG A 60 -33.84 3.19 19.98
N THR A 61 -33.81 3.05 21.31
CA THR A 61 -32.87 3.75 22.19
C THR A 61 -31.46 3.14 22.11
N ALA A 62 -31.37 1.80 22.09
CA ALA A 62 -30.12 1.08 21.91
C ALA A 62 -29.51 1.37 20.53
N LYS A 63 -30.36 1.40 19.49
CA LYS A 63 -29.94 1.75 18.11
C LYS A 63 -29.32 3.15 18.03
N LYS A 64 -29.97 4.17 18.61
CA LYS A 64 -29.44 5.56 18.61
C LYS A 64 -28.13 5.70 19.40
N ARG A 65 -27.96 4.92 20.48
CA ARG A 65 -26.69 4.88 21.23
C ARG A 65 -25.57 4.20 20.43
N LEU A 66 -25.90 3.16 19.68
CA LEU A 66 -24.96 2.45 18.81
C LEU A 66 -24.50 3.34 17.64
N GLU A 67 -25.42 4.04 16.97
CA GLU A 67 -25.10 5.02 15.91
C GLU A 67 -24.12 6.10 16.41
N LYS A 68 -24.35 6.63 17.62
CA LYS A 68 -23.44 7.62 18.23
C LYS A 68 -22.05 7.04 18.56
N GLN A 69 -21.96 5.76 18.91
CA GLN A 69 -20.67 5.09 19.11
C GLN A 69 -19.95 4.84 17.78
N GLU A 70 -20.68 4.48 16.72
CA GLU A 70 -20.15 4.33 15.37
C GLU A 70 -19.58 5.64 14.82
N GLU A 71 -20.27 6.76 15.02
CA GLU A 71 -19.78 8.07 14.59
C GLU A 71 -18.47 8.46 15.29
N ARG A 72 -18.39 8.22 16.61
CA ARG A 72 -17.14 8.42 17.38
C ARG A 72 -16.02 7.53 16.89
N PHE A 73 -16.32 6.25 16.64
CA PHE A 73 -15.36 5.30 16.10
C PHE A 73 -14.86 5.70 14.70
N LYS A 74 -15.76 6.15 13.81
CA LYS A 74 -15.42 6.65 12.47
C LYS A 74 -14.46 7.83 12.56
N ASN A 75 -14.66 8.76 13.49
CA ASN A 75 -13.76 9.89 13.69
C ASN A 75 -12.35 9.46 14.12
N ILE A 76 -12.24 8.52 15.07
CA ILE A 76 -10.94 8.00 15.53
C ILE A 76 -10.25 7.21 14.40
N ASN A 77 -10.99 6.41 13.63
CA ASN A 77 -10.45 5.67 12.50
C ASN A 77 -9.98 6.60 11.36
N ARG A 78 -10.72 7.70 11.13
CA ARG A 78 -10.31 8.74 10.19
C ARG A 78 -9.02 9.42 10.65
N GLU A 79 -8.89 9.74 11.94
CA GLU A 79 -7.66 10.31 12.48
C GLU A 79 -6.47 9.36 12.33
N LEU A 80 -6.65 8.07 12.62
CA LEU A 80 -5.62 7.05 12.41
C LEU A 80 -5.18 6.99 10.94
N SER A 81 -6.17 7.02 10.03
CA SER A 81 -5.93 7.03 8.58
C SER A 81 -5.19 8.28 8.13
N MET A 82 -5.52 9.46 8.67
CA MET A 82 -4.83 10.72 8.36
C MET A 82 -3.37 10.71 8.83
N VAL A 83 -3.10 10.21 10.04
CA VAL A 83 -1.73 10.03 10.55
C VAL A 83 -0.94 9.09 9.64
N LYS A 84 -1.52 7.94 9.29
CA LYS A 84 -0.91 6.97 8.37
C LYS A 84 -0.66 7.59 6.99
N MET A 85 -1.63 8.29 6.43
CA MET A 85 -1.55 8.91 5.10
C MET A 85 -0.47 10.00 5.05
N LYS A 86 -0.37 10.86 6.08
CA LYS A 86 0.67 11.90 6.16
C LYS A 86 2.08 11.27 6.16
N SER A 87 2.29 10.24 6.97
CA SER A 87 3.59 9.56 7.02
C SER A 87 3.87 8.75 5.74
N MET A 88 2.87 8.09 5.17
CA MET A 88 2.98 7.40 3.87
C MET A 88 3.30 8.37 2.72
N PHE A 89 2.75 9.59 2.76
CA PHE A 89 3.04 10.61 1.76
C PHE A 89 4.51 11.04 1.82
N ALA A 90 5.07 11.27 3.01
CA ALA A 90 6.49 11.58 3.17
C ALA A 90 7.40 10.46 2.64
N VAL A 91 7.06 9.20 2.97
CA VAL A 91 7.75 8.02 2.41
C VAL A 91 7.62 7.97 0.89
N GLY A 92 6.43 8.27 0.36
CA GLY A 92 6.16 8.36 -1.07
C GLY A 92 7.04 9.38 -1.79
N LEU A 93 7.25 10.57 -1.21
CA LEU A 93 8.14 11.58 -1.79
C LEU A 93 9.60 11.10 -1.88
N ILE A 94 10.09 10.42 -0.84
CA ILE A 94 11.44 9.82 -0.84
C ILE A 94 11.54 8.76 -1.95
N PHE A 95 10.55 7.87 -2.07
CA PHE A 95 10.53 6.86 -3.12
C PHE A 95 10.39 7.43 -4.52
N THR A 96 9.62 8.49 -4.71
CA THR A 96 9.50 9.19 -6.00
C THR A 96 10.85 9.80 -6.40
N SER A 97 11.58 10.41 -5.46
CA SER A 97 12.92 10.93 -5.73
C SER A 97 13.90 9.80 -6.10
N LEU A 98 13.97 8.74 -5.30
CA LEU A 98 14.82 7.57 -5.57
C LEU A 98 14.48 6.92 -6.92
N PHE A 99 13.19 6.76 -7.22
CA PHE A 99 12.73 6.18 -8.47
C PHE A 99 13.16 7.02 -9.67
N ASN A 100 13.08 8.34 -9.61
CA ASN A 100 13.56 9.21 -10.69
C ASN A 100 15.07 9.08 -10.91
N VAL A 101 15.87 8.97 -9.85
CA VAL A 101 17.32 8.75 -9.95
C VAL A 101 17.64 7.42 -10.64
N PHE A 102 16.96 6.34 -10.26
CA PHE A 102 17.17 5.05 -10.93
C PHE A 102 16.64 5.07 -12.37
N SER A 103 15.51 5.73 -12.61
CA SER A 103 14.94 5.85 -13.95
C SER A 103 15.86 6.60 -14.91
N SER A 104 16.56 7.64 -14.45
CA SER A 104 17.52 8.37 -15.30
C SER A 104 18.81 7.59 -15.53
N MET A 105 19.24 6.77 -14.57
CA MET A 105 20.44 5.93 -14.72
C MET A 105 20.31 4.85 -15.79
N PHE A 106 19.09 4.36 -16.03
CA PHE A 106 18.77 3.33 -17.03
C PHE A 106 18.01 3.88 -18.25
N ASP A 107 18.01 5.20 -18.45
CA ASP A 107 17.29 5.85 -19.54
C ASP A 107 17.81 5.38 -20.90
N GLY A 108 16.89 5.12 -21.84
CA GLY A 108 17.22 4.63 -23.18
C GLY A 108 17.82 3.21 -23.27
N ARG A 109 17.94 2.47 -22.17
CA ARG A 109 18.56 1.12 -22.15
C ARG A 109 17.51 0.02 -22.09
N VAL A 110 17.57 -0.93 -23.02
CA VAL A 110 16.76 -2.14 -22.97
C VAL A 110 17.30 -3.08 -21.88
N VAL A 111 16.51 -3.29 -20.83
CA VAL A 111 16.95 -4.07 -19.65
C VAL A 111 16.46 -5.50 -19.67
N ALA A 112 15.36 -5.79 -20.36
CA ALA A 112 14.83 -7.14 -20.54
C ALA A 112 14.09 -7.24 -21.88
N LYS A 113 13.97 -8.47 -22.39
CA LYS A 113 13.14 -8.79 -23.56
C LYS A 113 12.05 -9.75 -23.14
N LEU A 114 10.81 -9.40 -23.44
CA LEU A 114 9.64 -10.18 -23.09
C LEU A 114 9.40 -11.25 -24.16
N PRO A 115 8.96 -12.46 -23.77
CA PRO A 115 8.62 -13.52 -24.73
C PRO A 115 7.29 -13.27 -25.47
N PHE A 116 6.60 -12.18 -25.16
CA PHE A 116 5.35 -11.75 -25.76
C PHE A 116 5.34 -10.23 -25.90
N VAL A 117 4.54 -9.72 -26.84
CA VAL A 117 4.25 -8.29 -26.93
C VAL A 117 3.18 -7.94 -25.88
N PRO A 118 3.45 -7.03 -24.92
CA PRO A 118 2.47 -6.63 -23.92
C PRO A 118 1.19 -6.08 -24.56
N PHE A 119 0.07 -6.19 -23.85
CA PHE A 119 -1.19 -5.56 -24.27
C PHE A 119 -1.03 -4.04 -24.36
N SER A 120 -1.69 -3.37 -25.32
CA SER A 120 -1.49 -1.95 -25.62
C SER A 120 -1.65 -0.99 -24.43
N TRP A 121 -2.46 -1.35 -23.43
CA TRP A 121 -2.59 -0.55 -22.21
C TRP A 121 -1.33 -0.52 -21.33
N ILE A 122 -0.50 -1.57 -21.39
CA ILE A 122 0.72 -1.74 -20.59
C ILE A 122 1.97 -1.42 -21.42
N GLN A 123 1.86 -1.41 -22.76
CA GLN A 123 2.96 -1.07 -23.68
C GLN A 123 3.60 0.28 -23.38
N GLY A 124 2.81 1.29 -23.00
CA GLY A 124 3.33 2.60 -22.64
C GLY A 124 4.22 2.61 -21.40
N LEU A 125 4.07 1.61 -20.52
CA LEU A 125 4.93 1.42 -19.34
C LEU A 125 6.11 0.50 -19.65
N SER A 126 5.88 -0.59 -20.39
CA SER A 126 6.95 -1.51 -20.79
C SER A 126 8.00 -0.82 -21.66
N HIS A 127 7.57 -0.04 -22.65
CA HIS A 127 8.44 0.62 -23.62
C HIS A 127 8.78 2.07 -23.26
N ARG A 128 8.44 2.49 -22.04
CA ARG A 128 8.69 3.86 -21.57
C ARG A 128 10.17 4.20 -21.69
N ASN A 129 10.48 5.36 -22.28
CA ASN A 129 11.84 5.88 -22.39
C ASN A 129 12.82 4.98 -23.19
N LEU A 130 12.31 4.03 -23.98
CA LEU A 130 13.14 3.21 -24.85
C LEU A 130 13.10 3.71 -26.31
N PRO A 131 14.25 3.75 -27.00
CA PRO A 131 14.29 3.99 -28.43
C PRO A 131 13.83 2.75 -29.21
N GLY A 132 13.26 2.96 -30.40
CA GLY A 132 12.88 1.89 -31.32
C GLY A 132 11.41 1.50 -31.25
N ASN A 133 11.02 0.56 -32.12
CA ASN A 133 9.61 0.12 -32.30
C ASN A 133 9.41 -1.36 -31.91
N ASP A 134 10.39 -1.98 -31.25
CA ASP A 134 10.25 -3.34 -30.76
C ASP A 134 9.57 -3.34 -29.39
N PHE A 135 8.25 -3.57 -29.39
CA PHE A 135 7.45 -3.62 -28.16
C PHE A 135 7.70 -4.87 -27.29
N THR A 136 8.57 -5.78 -27.70
CA THR A 136 9.05 -6.86 -26.81
C THR A 136 10.11 -6.37 -25.84
N ASP A 137 10.68 -5.19 -26.07
CA ASP A 137 11.68 -4.60 -25.18
C ASP A 137 11.02 -4.00 -23.93
N ALA A 138 11.67 -4.21 -22.79
CA ALA A 138 11.20 -3.74 -21.49
C ALA A 138 12.19 -2.78 -20.86
N SER A 139 11.65 -1.67 -20.36
CA SER A 139 12.35 -0.60 -19.66
C SER A 139 12.60 -0.93 -18.19
N PHE A 140 13.52 -0.18 -17.59
CA PHE A 140 13.76 -0.21 -16.14
C PHE A 140 12.45 -0.09 -15.35
N VAL A 141 11.59 0.86 -15.72
CA VAL A 141 10.38 1.19 -14.98
C VAL A 141 9.47 -0.02 -14.86
N PHE A 142 9.31 -0.77 -15.95
CA PHE A 142 8.43 -1.92 -15.98
C PHE A 142 8.93 -3.06 -15.10
N VAL A 143 10.21 -3.44 -15.26
CA VAL A 143 10.83 -4.50 -14.45
C VAL A 143 10.84 -4.11 -12.97
N TYR A 144 11.23 -2.87 -12.67
CA TYR A 144 11.30 -2.35 -11.30
C TYR A 144 9.93 -2.36 -10.60
N ILE A 145 8.86 -1.91 -11.26
CA ILE A 145 7.51 -1.92 -10.67
C ILE A 145 7.04 -3.35 -10.40
N LEU A 146 7.21 -4.25 -11.37
CA LEU A 146 6.82 -5.66 -11.21
C LEU A 146 7.56 -6.33 -10.05
N CYS A 147 8.88 -6.15 -9.99
CA CYS A 147 9.70 -6.70 -8.91
C CYS A 147 9.33 -6.08 -7.56
N THR A 148 9.24 -4.75 -7.47
CA THR A 148 8.97 -4.05 -6.21
C THR A 148 7.59 -4.39 -5.66
N MET A 149 6.55 -4.44 -6.50
CA MET A 149 5.20 -4.81 -6.07
C MET A 149 5.13 -6.26 -5.59
N SER A 150 5.76 -7.18 -6.32
CA SER A 150 5.81 -8.59 -5.95
C SER A 150 6.58 -8.81 -4.64
N ILE A 151 7.75 -8.21 -4.49
CA ILE A 151 8.59 -8.37 -3.29
C ILE A 151 7.91 -7.69 -2.10
N ARG A 152 7.50 -6.43 -2.22
CA ARG A 152 6.97 -5.65 -1.09
C ARG A 152 5.72 -6.29 -0.48
N GLN A 153 4.77 -6.76 -1.30
CA GLN A 153 3.57 -7.44 -0.78
C GLN A 153 3.91 -8.72 -0.02
N ASN A 154 4.90 -9.48 -0.47
CA ASN A 154 5.35 -10.68 0.22
C ASN A 154 6.09 -10.35 1.52
N VAL A 155 6.97 -9.34 1.50
CA VAL A 155 7.67 -8.87 2.71
C VAL A 155 6.66 -8.37 3.76
N GLN A 156 5.64 -7.60 3.37
CA GLN A 156 4.59 -7.14 4.28
C GLN A 156 3.81 -8.29 4.93
N LYS A 157 3.53 -9.35 4.18
CA LYS A 157 2.87 -10.55 4.69
C LYS A 157 3.75 -11.29 5.70
N ILE A 158 5.04 -11.45 5.39
CA ILE A 158 6.01 -12.13 6.27
C ILE A 158 6.23 -11.35 7.57
N LEU A 159 6.33 -10.02 7.49
CA LEU A 159 6.57 -9.15 8.65
C LEU A 159 5.30 -8.85 9.47
N GLY A 160 4.11 -9.30 9.03
CA GLY A 160 2.85 -9.01 9.71
C GLY A 160 2.42 -7.54 9.65
N PHE A 161 3.06 -6.74 8.79
CA PHE A 161 2.68 -5.34 8.52
C PHE A 161 1.62 -5.20 7.42
N ALA A 162 1.22 -6.31 6.81
CA ALA A 162 0.11 -6.34 5.88
C ALA A 162 -1.15 -5.75 6.55
N PRO A 163 -1.88 -4.84 5.88
CA PRO A 163 -3.14 -4.34 6.40
C PRO A 163 -4.05 -5.53 6.72
N SER A 164 -4.52 -5.60 7.97
CA SER A 164 -5.35 -6.71 8.42
C SER A 164 -6.63 -6.78 7.59
N ARG A 165 -7.22 -7.98 7.47
CA ARG A 165 -8.52 -8.18 6.80
C ARG A 165 -9.61 -7.25 7.36
N SER A 166 -9.49 -6.81 8.61
CA SER A 166 -10.37 -5.82 9.24
C SER A 166 -10.27 -4.42 8.62
N PHE A 167 -9.08 -3.99 8.18
CA PHE A 167 -8.91 -2.74 7.43
C PHE A 167 -9.59 -2.81 6.05
N ASN A 168 -9.58 -4.00 5.43
CA ASN A 168 -10.24 -4.24 4.14
C ASN A 168 -11.77 -4.37 4.26
N LYS A 169 -12.29 -4.87 5.40
CA LYS A 169 -13.73 -4.84 5.72
C LYS A 169 -14.23 -3.42 5.98
N GLN A 170 -13.41 -2.55 6.59
CA GLN A 170 -13.78 -1.16 6.81
C GLN A 170 -13.85 -0.35 5.51
N SER A 171 -12.94 -0.53 4.55
CA SER A 171 -13.03 0.15 3.25
C SER A 171 -14.26 -0.27 2.44
N THR A 172 -14.72 -1.51 2.56
CA THR A 172 -15.95 -1.99 1.91
C THR A 172 -17.23 -1.51 2.61
N GLY A 173 -17.23 -1.35 3.93
CA GLY A 173 -18.35 -0.78 4.68
C GLY A 173 -18.64 0.70 4.37
N PHE A 174 -17.65 1.44 3.84
CA PHE A 174 -17.83 2.82 3.36
C PHE A 174 -18.37 2.90 1.93
N ALA A 175 -18.42 1.80 1.17
CA ALA A 175 -18.90 1.77 -0.21
C ALA A 175 -20.38 1.36 -0.34
N GLN A 176 -21.06 1.08 0.79
CA GLN A 176 -22.48 0.67 0.82
C GLN A 176 -23.38 1.62 1.63
N SER A 177 -22.90 2.82 1.98
CA SER A 177 -23.71 3.88 2.61
C SER A 177 -23.96 5.02 1.64
#